data_AF-A0A970JP57-F1
#
_entry.id   AF-A0A970JP57-F1
#
_cell.length_a   1.000
_cell.length_b   1.000
_cell.length_c   1.000
_cell.angle_alpha   90.00
_cell.angle_beta   90.00
_cell.angle_gamma   90.00
#
_symmetry.space_group_name_H-M   'P 1'
#
loop_
_entity.id
_entity.type
_entity.pdbx_description
1 polymer ?
#
loop_
_entity_poly.entity_id
_entity_poly.type
_entity_poly.pdbx_seq_one_letter_code
_entity_poly.pdbx_strand_id
1 'polypeptide(L)'
;AIGDTLSLPVAILPTVASTDAPTSAISVIYTEEGLFDRYVFYKQNPALVLVDTGIIAKAPARLLAAGIGDALATWVEVRAIVKSNRETLAGGQPTLAAQAIAQKCEEILFENAEQAMIDCEKNQVTPALEAVVEANTLLSGLGFESGGLAIAHAIHNGFTAIPGPIHTLSHGEKVAYGILAQLMLEGAPIEELNRYVTLYRKIGLPTTLEDLNLTDVTYANLLKVGELATKENETSQRVGFRVDAKKVTEALFAVDAYVRREFE
;
A
#
# COMPACT_ATOMS: atom_id res chain seq x y z
N ALA A 1 1.45 -9.70 18.59
CA ALA A 1 2.02 -10.99 19.05
C ALA A 1 2.19 -11.04 20.57
N ILE A 2 3.17 -10.35 21.16
CA ILE A 2 3.46 -10.45 22.61
C ILE A 2 2.23 -10.14 23.49
N GLY A 3 1.53 -9.02 23.23
CA GLY A 3 0.33 -8.67 24.00
C GLY A 3 -0.81 -9.68 23.86
N ASP A 4 -0.97 -10.30 22.68
CA ASP A 4 -1.96 -11.36 22.45
C ASP A 4 -1.60 -12.64 23.24
N THR A 5 -0.34 -13.08 23.18
CA THR A 5 0.16 -14.22 23.98
C THR A 5 -0.05 -14.03 25.48
N LEU A 6 0.14 -12.80 25.97
CA LEU A 6 -0.03 -12.46 27.38
C LEU A 6 -1.47 -12.07 27.75
N SER A 7 -2.39 -12.00 26.76
CA SER A 7 -3.77 -11.51 26.95
C SER A 7 -3.84 -10.12 27.63
N LEU A 8 -2.95 -9.21 27.23
CA LEU A 8 -2.87 -7.84 27.74
C LEU A 8 -3.24 -6.82 26.64
N PRO A 9 -3.82 -5.66 27.01
CA PRO A 9 -4.02 -4.57 26.08
C PRO A 9 -2.67 -4.03 25.58
N VAL A 10 -2.64 -3.61 24.31
CA VAL A 10 -1.44 -3.10 23.65
C VAL A 10 -1.64 -1.64 23.27
N ALA A 11 -0.66 -0.81 23.59
CA ALA A 11 -0.52 0.54 23.03
C ALA A 11 0.55 0.52 21.94
N ILE A 12 0.24 1.09 20.77
CA ILE A 12 1.14 1.25 19.64
C ILE A 12 1.49 2.73 19.52
N LEU A 13 2.79 3.04 19.47
CA LEU A 13 3.31 4.40 19.40
C LEU A 13 4.20 4.55 18.15
N PRO A 14 3.61 4.75 16.95
CA PRO A 14 4.38 4.91 15.73
C PRO A 14 5.27 6.16 15.80
N THR A 15 6.54 6.02 15.48
CA THR A 15 7.49 7.14 15.37
C THR A 15 7.70 7.60 13.93
N VAL A 16 7.05 6.92 12.98
CA VAL A 16 7.00 7.23 11.54
C VAL A 16 5.60 6.89 11.03
N ALA A 17 5.11 7.62 10.03
CA ALA A 17 3.80 7.40 9.41
C ALA A 17 3.97 6.75 8.03
N SER A 18 4.65 5.60 7.99
CA SER A 18 5.12 4.94 6.77
C SER A 18 4.30 3.74 6.29
N THR A 19 3.37 3.27 7.12
CA THR A 19 2.47 2.16 6.83
C THR A 19 1.20 2.32 7.65
N ASP A 20 0.13 1.65 7.25
CA ASP A 20 -1.15 1.67 7.97
C ASP A 20 -1.34 0.53 9.01
N ALA A 21 -0.33 -0.33 9.14
CA ALA A 21 -0.25 -1.40 10.13
C ALA A 21 -0.59 -1.01 11.60
N PRO A 22 -0.28 0.21 12.11
CA PRO A 22 -0.43 0.53 13.54
C PRO A 22 -1.81 0.28 14.15
N THR A 23 -2.88 0.37 13.36
CA THR A 23 -4.26 0.20 13.85
C THR A 23 -4.80 -1.22 13.68
N SER A 24 -4.14 -2.05 12.87
CA SER A 24 -4.65 -3.35 12.46
C SER A 24 -4.56 -4.42 13.55
N ALA A 25 -5.48 -5.38 13.50
CA ALA A 25 -5.43 -6.64 14.23
C ALA A 25 -4.62 -7.71 13.48
N ILE A 26 -3.65 -7.29 12.66
CA ILE A 26 -2.86 -8.17 11.80
C ILE A 26 -1.37 -7.98 12.07
N SER A 27 -0.59 -9.05 11.97
CA SER A 27 0.85 -8.96 11.79
C SER A 27 1.27 -9.75 10.57
N VAL A 28 2.14 -9.16 9.76
CA VAL A 28 2.81 -9.87 8.67
C VAL A 28 4.06 -10.50 9.24
N ILE A 29 4.15 -11.82 9.12
CA ILE A 29 5.31 -12.61 9.55
C ILE A 29 6.17 -12.88 8.33
N TYR A 30 7.46 -12.65 8.50
CA TYR A 30 8.48 -12.93 7.51
C TYR A 30 9.42 -14.02 8.04
N THR A 31 10.03 -14.75 7.12
CA THR A 31 11.17 -15.63 7.38
C THR A 31 12.39 -14.82 7.83
N GLU A 32 13.42 -15.48 8.36
CA GLU A 32 14.68 -14.82 8.74
C GLU A 32 15.36 -14.17 7.52
N GLU A 33 15.12 -14.70 6.32
CA GLU A 33 15.57 -14.18 5.03
C GLU A 33 14.71 -13.03 4.50
N GLY A 34 13.66 -12.61 5.21
CA GLY A 34 12.78 -11.49 4.85
C GLY A 34 11.73 -11.82 3.78
N LEU A 35 11.52 -13.10 3.46
CA LEU A 35 10.42 -13.55 2.59
C LEU A 35 9.10 -13.56 3.35
N PHE A 36 8.02 -13.16 2.71
CA PHE A 36 6.67 -13.28 3.26
C PHE A 36 6.36 -14.75 3.62
N ASP A 37 5.91 -14.98 4.85
CA ASP A 37 5.52 -16.30 5.35
C ASP A 37 3.98 -16.37 5.46
N ARG A 38 3.40 -15.55 6.34
CA ARG A 38 1.95 -15.57 6.61
C ARG A 38 1.44 -14.31 7.31
N TYR A 39 0.13 -14.12 7.25
CA TYR A 39 -0.61 -13.21 8.12
C TYR A 39 -0.99 -13.89 9.44
N VAL A 40 -0.85 -13.18 10.55
CA VAL A 40 -1.39 -13.55 11.87
C VAL A 40 -2.49 -12.57 12.22
N PHE A 41 -3.70 -13.10 12.44
CA PHE A 41 -4.88 -12.33 12.83
C PHE A 41 -5.12 -12.45 14.33
N TYR A 42 -5.36 -11.33 14.99
CA TYR A 42 -5.68 -11.26 16.42
C TYR A 42 -7.17 -11.04 16.65
N LYS A 43 -7.63 -11.31 17.88
CA LYS A 43 -9.04 -11.13 18.25
C LYS A 43 -9.46 -9.67 18.45
N GLN A 44 -8.50 -8.77 18.59
CA GLN A 44 -8.72 -7.36 18.87
C GLN A 44 -7.62 -6.51 18.26
N ASN A 45 -7.98 -5.33 17.76
CA ASN A 45 -7.05 -4.27 17.40
C ASN A 45 -6.32 -3.74 18.65
N PRO A 46 -5.22 -2.98 18.50
CA PRO A 46 -4.58 -2.28 19.61
C PRO A 46 -5.55 -1.43 20.42
N ALA A 47 -5.36 -1.40 21.74
CA ALA A 47 -6.21 -0.64 22.66
C ALA A 47 -5.97 0.87 22.57
N LEU A 48 -4.77 1.28 22.14
CA LEU A 48 -4.38 2.67 21.91
C LEU A 48 -3.41 2.73 20.73
N VAL A 49 -3.64 3.67 19.82
CA VAL A 49 -2.63 4.13 18.85
C VAL A 49 -2.36 5.59 19.15
N LEU A 50 -1.14 5.92 19.56
CA LEU A 50 -0.74 7.27 19.94
C LEU A 50 0.35 7.75 18.98
N VAL A 51 0.01 8.76 18.17
CA VAL A 51 0.90 9.33 17.15
C VAL A 51 1.29 10.74 17.57
N ASP A 52 2.59 10.98 17.77
CA ASP A 52 3.14 12.31 18.05
C ASP A 52 3.67 12.92 16.74
N THR A 53 2.92 13.85 16.16
CA THR A 53 3.28 14.49 14.88
C THR A 53 4.53 15.34 14.96
N GLY A 54 4.94 15.80 16.14
CA GLY A 54 6.22 16.45 16.36
C GLY A 54 7.41 15.48 16.25
N ILE A 55 7.20 14.19 16.53
CA ILE A 55 8.15 13.11 16.21
C ILE A 55 8.07 12.78 14.72
N ILE A 56 6.87 12.58 14.16
CA ILE A 56 6.71 12.22 12.75
C ILE A 56 7.35 13.26 11.83
N ALA A 57 7.14 14.57 12.09
CA ALA A 57 7.71 15.65 11.29
C ALA A 57 9.24 15.61 11.23
N LYS A 58 9.90 15.00 12.22
CA LYS A 58 11.37 14.89 12.28
C LYS A 58 11.92 13.61 11.66
N ALA A 59 11.05 12.70 11.22
CA ALA A 59 11.45 11.50 10.51
C ALA A 59 11.89 11.85 9.07
N PRO A 60 12.71 11.00 8.41
CA PRO A 60 13.02 11.19 7.01
C PRO A 60 11.75 11.25 6.15
N ALA A 61 11.58 12.31 5.35
CA ALA A 61 10.39 12.53 4.52
C ALA A 61 10.07 11.35 3.57
N ARG A 62 11.10 10.59 3.14
CA ARG A 62 10.92 9.34 2.37
C ARG A 62 9.98 8.34 3.07
N LEU A 63 9.97 8.30 4.40
CA LEU A 63 9.07 7.43 5.16
C LEU A 63 7.63 7.94 5.15
N LEU A 64 7.42 9.26 5.10
CA LEU A 64 6.07 9.82 4.89
C LEU A 64 5.56 9.52 3.48
N ALA A 65 6.42 9.68 2.46
CA ALA A 65 6.10 9.29 1.08
C ALA A 65 5.72 7.82 0.98
N ALA A 66 6.47 6.92 1.64
CA ALA A 66 6.11 5.51 1.72
C ALA A 66 4.71 5.32 2.32
N GLY A 67 4.37 6.00 3.42
CA GLY A 67 3.03 5.91 3.99
C GLY A 67 1.93 6.43 3.06
N ILE A 68 2.21 7.49 2.29
CA ILE A 68 1.27 7.99 1.26
C ILE A 68 1.07 6.94 0.16
N GLY A 69 2.15 6.26 -0.26
CA GLY A 69 2.10 5.19 -1.25
C GLY A 69 1.26 4.00 -0.80
N ASP A 70 1.39 3.61 0.47
CA ASP A 70 0.56 2.58 1.11
C ASP A 70 -0.90 3.02 1.20
N ALA A 71 -1.15 4.23 1.73
CA ALA A 71 -2.48 4.72 2.01
C ALA A 71 -3.33 5.04 0.76
N LEU A 72 -2.68 5.34 -0.36
CA LEU A 72 -3.36 5.49 -1.65
C LEU A 72 -3.88 4.14 -2.20
N ALA A 73 -3.34 2.99 -1.75
CA ALA A 73 -3.88 1.68 -2.12
C ALA A 73 -5.28 1.48 -1.57
N THR A 74 -5.56 2.04 -0.39
CA THR A 74 -6.76 1.77 0.38
C THR A 74 -8.04 2.01 -0.43
N TRP A 75 -8.21 3.17 -1.09
CA TRP A 75 -9.41 3.36 -1.91
C TRP A 75 -9.43 2.46 -3.15
N VAL A 76 -8.29 2.30 -3.82
CA VAL A 76 -8.17 1.50 -5.04
C VAL A 76 -8.53 0.04 -4.80
N GLU A 77 -8.10 -0.52 -3.67
CA GLU A 77 -8.38 -1.90 -3.31
C GLU A 77 -9.79 -2.07 -2.74
N VAL A 78 -10.22 -1.20 -1.81
CA VAL A 78 -11.57 -1.28 -1.21
C VAL A 78 -12.64 -1.17 -2.29
N ARG A 79 -12.53 -0.23 -3.23
CA ARG A 79 -13.52 -0.11 -4.31
C ARG A 79 -13.52 -1.33 -5.23
N ALA A 80 -12.38 -1.99 -5.41
CA ALA A 80 -12.29 -3.22 -6.19
C ALA A 80 -13.03 -4.36 -5.48
N ILE A 81 -12.87 -4.50 -4.17
CA ILE A 81 -13.60 -5.48 -3.35
C ILE A 81 -15.11 -5.22 -3.37
N VAL A 82 -15.53 -3.96 -3.21
CA VAL A 82 -16.94 -3.56 -3.29
C VAL A 82 -17.54 -3.89 -4.65
N LYS A 83 -16.88 -3.50 -5.75
CA LYS A 83 -17.32 -3.82 -7.12
C LYS A 83 -17.43 -5.33 -7.36
N SER A 84 -16.60 -6.11 -6.66
CA SER A 84 -16.52 -7.57 -6.79
C SER A 84 -17.46 -8.32 -5.85
N ASN A 85 -18.15 -7.62 -4.95
CA ASN A 85 -19.01 -8.19 -3.91
C ASN A 85 -18.31 -9.29 -3.09
N ARG A 86 -17.03 -9.06 -2.72
CA ARG A 86 -16.19 -10.00 -1.97
C ARG A 86 -15.97 -9.56 -0.53
N GLU A 87 -15.55 -10.51 0.30
CA GLU A 87 -15.31 -10.27 1.72
C GLU A 87 -13.96 -9.60 2.01
N THR A 88 -13.91 -8.87 3.12
CA THR A 88 -12.74 -8.18 3.66
C THR A 88 -11.80 -9.14 4.38
N LEU A 89 -10.65 -8.65 4.84
CA LEU A 89 -9.73 -9.44 5.68
C LEU A 89 -10.31 -9.71 7.08
N ALA A 90 -11.09 -8.77 7.61
CA ALA A 90 -11.81 -8.92 8.89
C ALA A 90 -13.00 -9.88 8.81
N GLY A 91 -13.35 -10.35 7.61
CA GLY A 91 -14.54 -11.16 7.35
C GLY A 91 -15.78 -10.30 7.08
N GLY A 92 -16.73 -10.87 6.33
CA GLY A 92 -17.93 -10.15 5.90
C GLY A 92 -17.67 -9.12 4.80
N GLN A 93 -18.73 -8.39 4.43
CA GLN A 93 -18.69 -7.41 3.33
C GLN A 93 -18.17 -6.04 3.80
N PRO A 94 -17.53 -5.25 2.91
CA PRO A 94 -17.13 -3.88 3.23
C PRO A 94 -18.31 -3.04 3.72
N THR A 95 -18.19 -2.46 4.92
CA THR A 95 -19.26 -1.59 5.44
C THR A 95 -19.28 -0.24 4.73
N LEU A 96 -20.42 0.45 4.72
CA LEU A 96 -20.51 1.81 4.18
C LEU A 96 -19.58 2.79 4.91
N ALA A 97 -19.33 2.57 6.20
CA ALA A 97 -18.38 3.35 6.98
C ALA A 97 -16.94 3.14 6.47
N ALA A 98 -16.52 1.90 6.26
CA ALA A 98 -15.19 1.59 5.73
C ALA A 98 -14.98 2.17 4.32
N GLN A 99 -16.01 2.12 3.47
CA GLN A 99 -15.97 2.73 2.13
C GLN A 99 -15.80 4.25 2.20
N ALA A 100 -16.55 4.92 3.07
CA ALA A 100 -16.44 6.37 3.24
C ALA A 100 -15.07 6.78 3.81
N ILE A 101 -14.54 6.01 4.75
CA ILE A 101 -13.19 6.21 5.31
C ILE A 101 -12.12 6.05 4.22
N ALA A 102 -12.18 4.98 3.44
CA ALA A 102 -11.22 4.70 2.36
C ALA A 102 -11.26 5.79 1.28
N GLN A 103 -12.44 6.22 0.85
CA GLN A 103 -12.59 7.32 -0.09
C GLN A 103 -12.02 8.62 0.49
N LYS A 104 -12.31 8.92 1.77
CA LYS A 104 -11.81 10.15 2.39
C LYS A 104 -10.29 10.14 2.55
N CYS A 105 -9.70 8.97 2.78
CA CYS A 105 -8.25 8.77 2.78
C CYS A 105 -7.64 9.27 1.46
N GLU A 106 -8.14 8.80 0.32
CA GLU A 106 -7.65 9.24 -0.99
C GLU A 106 -7.82 10.75 -1.21
N GLU A 107 -8.99 11.30 -0.89
CA GLU A 107 -9.27 12.73 -1.05
C GLU A 107 -8.23 13.59 -0.30
N ILE A 108 -7.97 13.26 0.98
CA ILE A 108 -7.00 13.98 1.81
C ILE A 108 -5.60 13.88 1.23
N LEU A 109 -5.19 12.70 0.75
CA LEU A 109 -3.86 12.48 0.22
C LEU A 109 -3.63 13.28 -1.07
N PHE A 110 -4.58 13.28 -2.01
CA PHE A 110 -4.46 14.11 -3.22
C PHE A 110 -4.49 15.62 -2.93
N GLU A 111 -5.18 16.05 -1.87
CA GLU A 111 -5.24 17.46 -1.47
C GLU A 111 -3.96 17.92 -0.74
N ASN A 112 -3.36 17.07 0.10
CA ASN A 112 -2.37 17.50 1.09
C ASN A 112 -0.96 16.89 0.92
N ALA A 113 -0.79 15.80 0.15
CA ALA A 113 0.48 15.05 0.10
C ALA A 113 1.69 15.92 -0.27
N GLU A 114 1.60 16.75 -1.32
CA GLU A 114 2.71 17.61 -1.73
C GLU A 114 3.13 18.60 -0.63
N GLN A 115 2.15 19.22 0.04
CA GLN A 115 2.44 20.15 1.12
C GLN A 115 2.98 19.44 2.37
N ALA A 116 2.40 18.30 2.74
CA ALA A 116 2.87 17.48 3.86
C ALA A 116 4.31 17.00 3.67
N MET A 117 4.71 16.67 2.44
CA MET A 117 6.09 16.33 2.11
C MET A 117 7.04 17.51 2.36
N ILE A 118 6.69 18.71 1.88
CA ILE A 118 7.46 19.94 2.13
C ILE A 118 7.58 20.23 3.64
N ASP A 119 6.48 20.01 4.38
CA ASP A 119 6.43 20.25 5.82
C ASP A 119 7.33 19.28 6.59
N CYS A 120 7.31 17.99 6.21
CA CYS A 120 8.18 16.96 6.78
C CYS A 120 9.66 17.23 6.47
N GLU A 121 10.01 17.62 5.24
CA GLU A 121 11.38 18.02 4.88
C GLU A 121 11.89 19.20 5.71
N LYS A 122 10.99 20.10 6.11
CA LYS A 122 11.29 21.26 6.96
C LYS A 122 11.15 20.98 8.46
N ASN A 123 10.78 19.76 8.85
CA ASN A 123 10.48 19.36 10.23
C ASN A 123 9.40 20.23 10.89
N GLN A 124 8.36 20.60 10.15
CA GLN A 124 7.27 21.45 10.62
C GLN A 124 5.97 20.66 10.74
N VAL A 125 5.27 20.88 11.86
CA VAL A 125 3.90 20.38 12.03
C VAL A 125 2.93 21.43 11.50
N THR A 126 2.17 21.06 10.49
CA THR A 126 1.14 21.90 9.85
C THR A 126 -0.17 21.11 9.77
N PRO A 127 -1.30 21.78 9.48
CA PRO A 127 -2.55 21.08 9.21
C PRO A 127 -2.46 20.05 8.06
N ALA A 128 -1.64 20.31 7.04
CA ALA A 128 -1.46 19.38 5.93
C ALA A 128 -0.71 18.11 6.37
N LEU A 129 0.35 18.25 7.17
CA LEU A 129 1.06 17.10 7.74
C LEU A 129 0.16 16.30 8.67
N GLU A 130 -0.57 16.96 9.57
CA GLU A 130 -1.53 16.30 10.48
C GLU A 130 -2.57 15.48 9.70
N ALA A 131 -3.16 16.07 8.65
CA ALA A 131 -4.15 15.40 7.81
C ALA A 131 -3.57 14.16 7.11
N VAL A 132 -2.35 14.25 6.57
CA VAL A 132 -1.68 13.10 5.93
C VAL A 132 -1.27 12.04 6.96
N VAL A 133 -0.85 12.42 8.17
CA VAL A 133 -0.53 11.46 9.23
C VAL A 133 -1.78 10.70 9.69
N GLU A 134 -2.91 11.37 9.83
CA GLU A 134 -4.21 10.72 10.07
C GLU A 134 -4.59 9.79 8.92
N ALA A 135 -4.44 10.24 7.67
CA ALA A 135 -4.74 9.43 6.50
C ALA A 135 -3.88 8.16 6.44
N ASN A 136 -2.57 8.28 6.61
CA ASN A 136 -1.62 7.17 6.57
C ASN A 136 -1.82 6.16 7.70
N THR A 137 -2.44 6.56 8.83
CA THR A 137 -2.51 5.70 10.03
C THR A 137 -3.92 5.22 10.31
N LEU A 138 -4.87 6.15 10.46
CA LEU A 138 -6.22 5.86 10.89
C LEU A 138 -7.12 5.51 9.70
N LEU A 139 -7.16 6.39 8.69
CA LEU A 139 -8.09 6.20 7.56
C LEU A 139 -7.65 5.02 6.70
N SER A 140 -6.37 4.93 6.36
CA SER A 140 -5.83 3.78 5.65
C SER A 140 -6.04 2.50 6.45
N GLY A 141 -5.67 2.52 7.73
CA GLY A 141 -5.75 1.37 8.63
C GLY A 141 -7.15 0.76 8.75
N LEU A 142 -8.13 1.60 9.08
CA LEU A 142 -9.53 1.18 9.15
C LEU A 142 -10.08 0.81 7.77
N GLY A 143 -9.70 1.57 6.74
CA GLY A 143 -10.15 1.37 5.37
C GLY A 143 -9.71 0.03 4.80
N PHE A 144 -8.44 -0.32 4.91
CA PHE A 144 -7.91 -1.57 4.36
C PHE A 144 -8.46 -2.78 5.13
N GLU A 145 -8.49 -2.72 6.46
CA GLU A 145 -8.85 -3.89 7.28
C GLU A 145 -10.35 -4.20 7.15
N SER A 146 -11.19 -3.16 7.24
CA SER A 146 -12.66 -3.27 7.20
C SER A 146 -13.25 -3.07 5.80
N GLY A 147 -12.43 -2.78 4.79
CA GLY A 147 -12.84 -2.60 3.39
C GLY A 147 -12.20 -3.58 2.41
N GLY A 148 -11.01 -4.10 2.72
CA GLY A 148 -10.35 -5.18 1.99
C GLY A 148 -9.12 -4.79 1.17
N LEU A 149 -8.25 -5.78 0.95
CA LEU A 149 -7.09 -5.73 0.06
C LEU A 149 -7.37 -6.48 -1.23
N ALA A 150 -6.70 -6.09 -2.32
CA ALA A 150 -6.90 -6.63 -3.66
C ALA A 150 -5.54 -6.92 -4.34
N ILE A 151 -5.28 -6.34 -5.52
CA ILE A 151 -4.16 -6.74 -6.38
C ILE A 151 -2.86 -6.01 -5.97
N ALA A 152 -2.91 -4.75 -5.56
CA ALA A 152 -1.74 -3.94 -5.26
C ALA A 152 -0.88 -4.58 -4.16
N HIS A 153 -1.52 -5.00 -3.06
CA HIS A 153 -0.83 -5.69 -1.98
C HIS A 153 -0.36 -7.11 -2.36
N ALA A 154 -1.09 -7.82 -3.22
CA ALA A 154 -0.64 -9.11 -3.74
C ALA A 154 0.62 -8.97 -4.62
N ILE A 155 0.71 -7.91 -5.42
CA ILE A 155 1.91 -7.58 -6.21
C ILE A 155 3.07 -7.20 -5.28
N HIS A 156 2.81 -6.41 -4.24
CA HIS A 156 3.81 -6.12 -3.19
C HIS A 156 4.42 -7.42 -2.63
N ASN A 157 3.57 -8.37 -2.23
CA ASN A 157 4.02 -9.68 -1.75
C ASN A 157 4.83 -10.43 -2.83
N GLY A 158 4.37 -10.37 -4.08
CA GLY A 158 5.04 -10.98 -5.21
C GLY A 158 6.48 -10.49 -5.42
N PHE A 159 6.77 -9.21 -5.14
CA PHE A 159 8.13 -8.67 -5.27
C PHE A 159 9.14 -9.33 -4.33
N THR A 160 8.69 -10.02 -3.27
CA THR A 160 9.59 -10.82 -2.42
C THR A 160 10.22 -12.01 -3.16
N ALA A 161 9.71 -12.40 -4.33
CA ALA A 161 10.34 -13.41 -5.20
C ALA A 161 11.65 -12.95 -5.84
N ILE A 162 11.89 -11.64 -5.90
CA ILE A 162 13.05 -11.07 -6.59
C ILE A 162 14.13 -10.72 -5.57
N PRO A 163 15.29 -11.40 -5.58
CA PRO A 163 16.40 -11.03 -4.73
C PRO A 163 17.05 -9.72 -5.20
N GLY A 164 17.75 -9.05 -4.28
CA GLY A 164 18.64 -7.93 -4.61
C GLY A 164 18.09 -6.56 -4.17
N PRO A 165 18.45 -5.47 -4.88
CA PRO A 165 18.29 -4.10 -4.39
C PRO A 165 16.83 -3.66 -4.19
N ILE A 166 15.85 -4.35 -4.78
CA ILE A 166 14.42 -4.12 -4.51
C ILE A 166 14.07 -4.24 -3.02
N HIS A 167 14.82 -5.03 -2.24
CA HIS A 167 14.61 -5.14 -0.79
C HIS A 167 15.05 -3.91 0.00
N THR A 168 15.74 -2.95 -0.62
CA THR A 168 16.05 -1.64 -0.01
C THR A 168 14.86 -0.67 -0.07
N LEU A 169 13.81 -1.02 -0.82
CA LEU A 169 12.57 -0.27 -0.87
C LEU A 169 11.64 -0.67 0.28
N SER A 170 11.00 0.34 0.84
CA SER A 170 9.94 0.23 1.82
C SER A 170 8.69 -0.46 1.26
N HIS A 171 7.79 -0.85 2.16
CA HIS A 171 6.48 -1.40 1.85
C HIS A 171 5.70 -0.50 0.90
N GLY A 172 5.49 0.76 1.28
CA GLY A 172 4.70 1.72 0.51
C GLY A 172 5.27 2.08 -0.86
N GLU A 173 6.59 2.06 -1.03
CA GLU A 173 7.23 2.23 -2.36
C GLU A 173 6.84 1.07 -3.31
N LYS A 174 6.86 -0.16 -2.82
CA LYS A 174 6.45 -1.34 -3.61
C LYS A 174 4.93 -1.36 -3.86
N VAL A 175 4.14 -0.99 -2.86
CA VAL A 175 2.67 -0.89 -2.99
C VAL A 175 2.28 0.18 -4.01
N ALA A 176 2.96 1.33 -4.04
CA ALA A 176 2.71 2.39 -5.02
C ALA A 176 2.79 1.87 -6.47
N TYR A 177 3.81 1.08 -6.80
CA TYR A 177 3.91 0.47 -8.12
C TYR A 177 2.83 -0.61 -8.36
N GLY A 178 2.48 -1.37 -7.32
CA GLY A 178 1.37 -2.32 -7.33
C GLY A 178 0.02 -1.67 -7.66
N ILE A 179 -0.23 -0.45 -7.18
CA ILE A 179 -1.43 0.34 -7.50
C ILE A 179 -1.49 0.64 -9.01
N LEU A 180 -0.39 1.12 -9.60
CA LEU A 180 -0.33 1.42 -11.04
C LEU A 180 -0.66 0.17 -11.88
N ALA A 181 -0.09 -0.97 -11.50
CA ALA A 181 -0.36 -2.25 -12.16
C ALA A 181 -1.82 -2.70 -11.96
N GLN A 182 -2.39 -2.53 -10.76
CA GLN A 182 -3.80 -2.81 -10.50
C GLN A 182 -4.72 -1.96 -11.37
N LEU A 183 -4.48 -0.64 -11.46
CA LEU A 183 -5.29 0.26 -12.29
C LEU A 183 -5.26 -0.16 -13.77
N MET A 184 -4.10 -0.60 -14.29
CA MET A 184 -4.01 -1.15 -15.64
C MET A 184 -4.79 -2.46 -15.80
N LEU A 185 -4.71 -3.37 -14.83
CA LEU A 185 -5.44 -4.64 -14.84
C LEU A 185 -6.95 -4.44 -14.78
N GLU A 186 -7.41 -3.42 -14.05
CA GLU A 186 -8.82 -3.02 -13.98
C GLU A 186 -9.31 -2.32 -15.26
N GLY A 187 -8.39 -1.89 -16.15
CA GLY A 187 -8.73 -1.04 -17.29
C GLY A 187 -9.28 0.30 -16.84
N ALA A 188 -8.73 0.88 -15.77
CA ALA A 188 -9.16 2.17 -15.24
C ALA A 188 -8.96 3.29 -16.29
N PRO A 189 -9.74 4.39 -16.21
CA PRO A 189 -9.54 5.55 -17.08
C PRO A 189 -8.10 6.04 -17.03
N ILE A 190 -7.55 6.44 -18.17
CA ILE A 190 -6.13 6.80 -18.26
C ILE A 190 -5.81 8.07 -17.47
N GLU A 191 -6.77 8.98 -17.37
CA GLU A 191 -6.71 10.19 -16.56
C GLU A 191 -6.54 9.86 -15.08
N GLU A 192 -7.16 8.77 -14.63
CA GLU A 192 -7.01 8.29 -13.28
C GLU A 192 -5.60 7.77 -13.03
N LEU A 193 -5.08 6.89 -13.89
CA LEU A 193 -3.70 6.41 -13.80
C LEU A 193 -2.70 7.57 -13.78
N ASN A 194 -2.88 8.53 -14.69
CA ASN A 194 -2.02 9.71 -14.81
C ASN A 194 -2.03 10.57 -13.55
N ARG A 195 -3.16 10.64 -12.84
CA ARG A 195 -3.28 11.34 -11.57
C ARG A 195 -2.35 10.74 -10.51
N TYR A 196 -2.29 9.40 -10.39
CA TYR A 196 -1.37 8.73 -9.46
C TYR A 196 0.09 8.89 -9.87
N VAL A 197 0.42 8.63 -11.14
CA VAL A 197 1.80 8.78 -11.66
C VAL A 197 2.33 10.19 -11.40
N THR A 198 1.51 11.21 -11.66
CA THR A 198 1.86 12.61 -11.42
C THR A 198 2.17 12.87 -9.95
N LEU A 199 1.30 12.43 -9.03
CA LEU A 199 1.54 12.61 -7.59
C LEU A 199 2.79 11.86 -7.14
N TYR A 200 2.94 10.59 -7.52
CA TYR A 200 4.08 9.75 -7.16
C TYR A 200 5.40 10.37 -7.55
N ARG A 201 5.53 10.88 -8.78
CA ARG A 201 6.77 11.55 -9.22
C ARG A 201 7.08 12.82 -8.43
N LYS A 202 6.05 13.58 -8.03
CA LYS A 202 6.23 14.78 -7.21
C LYS A 202 6.72 14.48 -5.79
N ILE A 203 6.33 13.34 -5.22
CA ILE A 203 6.69 12.94 -3.84
C ILE A 203 7.79 11.86 -3.79
N GLY A 204 8.39 11.52 -4.94
CA GLY A 204 9.51 10.59 -5.03
C GLY A 204 9.16 9.12 -4.87
N LEU A 205 7.91 8.72 -5.14
CA LEU A 205 7.50 7.31 -5.19
C LEU A 205 7.81 6.68 -6.55
N PRO A 206 8.10 5.37 -6.60
CA PRO A 206 8.51 4.68 -7.83
C PRO A 206 7.36 4.60 -8.84
N THR A 207 7.67 4.89 -10.10
CA THR A 207 6.72 4.81 -11.22
C THR A 207 7.24 4.00 -12.40
N THR A 208 8.52 3.62 -12.38
CA THR A 208 9.18 2.76 -13.36
C THR A 208 9.80 1.52 -12.70
N LEU A 209 10.13 0.49 -13.48
CA LEU A 209 10.90 -0.66 -13.00
C LEU A 209 12.31 -0.26 -12.57
N GLU A 210 12.88 0.79 -13.17
CA GLU A 210 14.17 1.34 -12.76
C GLU A 210 14.11 1.91 -11.34
N ASP A 211 13.04 2.65 -11.00
CA ASP A 211 12.80 3.15 -9.63
C ASP A 211 12.67 1.99 -8.63
N LEU A 212 12.23 0.81 -9.10
CA LEU A 212 12.18 -0.42 -8.30
C LEU A 212 13.52 -1.16 -8.15
N ASN A 213 14.60 -0.62 -8.73
CA ASN A 213 15.89 -1.28 -8.93
C ASN A 213 15.80 -2.57 -9.77
N LEU A 214 14.93 -2.56 -10.80
CA LEU A 214 14.63 -3.69 -11.68
C LEU A 214 14.92 -3.39 -13.16
N THR A 215 15.90 -2.52 -13.48
CA THR A 215 16.21 -2.09 -14.85
C THR A 215 16.43 -3.24 -15.84
N ASP A 216 17.15 -4.29 -15.44
CA ASP A 216 17.46 -5.46 -16.28
C ASP A 216 16.57 -6.68 -15.98
N VAL A 217 15.39 -6.47 -15.38
CA VAL A 217 14.51 -7.58 -14.98
C VAL A 217 13.97 -8.32 -16.20
N THR A 218 14.10 -9.65 -16.20
CA THR A 218 13.58 -10.46 -17.29
C THR A 218 12.09 -10.79 -17.11
N TYR A 219 11.42 -11.16 -18.19
CA TYR A 219 10.06 -11.68 -18.11
C TYR A 219 9.95 -12.86 -17.15
N ALA A 220 10.94 -13.77 -17.14
CA ALA A 220 10.95 -14.91 -16.23
C ALA A 220 11.07 -14.50 -14.75
N ASN A 221 11.72 -13.36 -14.45
CA ASN A 221 11.77 -12.84 -13.09
C ASN A 221 10.42 -12.27 -12.66
N LEU A 222 9.80 -11.41 -13.48
CA LEU A 222 8.48 -10.86 -13.18
C LEU A 222 7.36 -11.90 -13.26
N LEU A 223 7.56 -13.02 -13.95
CA LEU A 223 6.64 -14.17 -13.91
C LEU A 223 6.56 -14.77 -12.50
N LYS A 224 7.69 -14.86 -11.78
CA LYS A 224 7.70 -15.33 -10.38
C LYS A 224 6.93 -14.39 -9.45
N VAL A 225 6.99 -13.08 -9.71
CA VAL A 225 6.17 -12.08 -9.01
C VAL A 225 4.70 -12.36 -9.26
N GLY A 226 4.30 -12.55 -10.53
CA GLY A 226 2.93 -12.89 -10.89
C GLY A 226 2.45 -14.21 -10.28
N GLU A 227 3.29 -15.24 -10.25
CA GLU A 227 2.98 -16.54 -9.66
C GLU A 227 2.74 -16.43 -8.15
N LEU A 228 3.60 -15.68 -7.43
CA LEU A 228 3.39 -15.43 -6.01
C LEU A 228 2.13 -14.61 -5.77
N ALA A 229 1.96 -13.49 -6.51
CA ALA A 229 0.84 -12.58 -6.38
C ALA A 229 -0.51 -13.21 -6.73
N THR A 230 -0.53 -14.35 -7.42
CA THR A 230 -1.77 -15.05 -7.82
C THR A 230 -1.94 -16.43 -7.20
N LYS A 231 -1.24 -16.71 -6.10
CA LYS A 231 -1.53 -17.88 -5.27
C LYS A 231 -2.98 -17.88 -4.79
N GLU A 232 -3.51 -19.07 -4.49
CA GLU A 232 -4.91 -19.26 -4.08
C GLU A 232 -5.29 -18.46 -2.82
N ASN A 233 -4.33 -18.26 -1.91
CA ASN A 233 -4.52 -17.54 -0.65
C ASN A 233 -4.20 -16.04 -0.73
N GLU A 234 -3.83 -15.53 -1.91
CA GLU A 234 -3.50 -14.10 -2.09
C GLU A 234 -4.72 -13.21 -2.27
N THR A 235 -4.55 -11.92 -1.96
CA THR A 235 -5.63 -10.93 -2.02
C THR A 235 -6.07 -10.62 -3.45
N SER A 236 -5.23 -10.92 -4.46
CA SER A 236 -5.60 -10.79 -5.88
C SER A 236 -6.78 -11.68 -6.27
N GLN A 237 -7.04 -12.77 -5.53
CA GLN A 237 -8.16 -13.68 -5.81
C GLN A 237 -9.52 -13.10 -5.42
N ARG A 238 -9.54 -11.93 -4.77
CA ARG A 238 -10.74 -11.26 -4.26
C ARG A 238 -11.35 -10.25 -5.23
N VAL A 239 -10.82 -10.12 -6.44
CA VAL A 239 -11.45 -9.27 -7.47
C VAL A 239 -12.45 -10.06 -8.32
N GLY A 240 -13.38 -9.36 -8.97
CA GLY A 240 -14.49 -9.92 -9.74
C GLY A 240 -14.12 -10.41 -11.13
N PHE A 241 -12.84 -10.41 -11.48
CA PHE A 241 -12.31 -10.85 -12.76
C PHE A 241 -11.10 -11.75 -12.55
N ARG A 242 -10.79 -12.59 -13.56
CA ARG A 242 -9.64 -13.49 -13.47
C ARG A 242 -8.32 -12.72 -13.62
N VAL A 243 -7.52 -12.74 -12.56
CA VAL A 243 -6.11 -12.32 -12.53
C VAL A 243 -5.25 -13.58 -12.53
N ASP A 244 -4.30 -13.67 -13.46
CA ASP A 244 -3.33 -14.76 -13.51
C ASP A 244 -1.90 -14.18 -13.57
N ALA A 245 -0.91 -15.03 -13.30
CA ALA A 245 0.49 -14.64 -13.23
C ALA A 245 0.95 -13.87 -14.48
N LYS A 246 0.53 -14.32 -15.66
CA LYS A 246 0.88 -13.70 -16.94
C LYS A 246 0.33 -12.27 -17.03
N LYS A 247 -0.94 -12.05 -16.68
CA LYS A 247 -1.54 -10.72 -16.67
C LYS A 247 -0.83 -9.78 -15.70
N VAL A 248 -0.49 -10.25 -14.50
CA VAL A 248 0.27 -9.45 -13.53
C VAL A 248 1.63 -9.05 -14.10
N THR A 249 2.37 -10.01 -14.66
CA THR A 249 3.67 -9.75 -15.30
C THR A 249 3.57 -8.75 -16.44
N GLU A 250 2.59 -8.90 -17.32
CA GLU A 250 2.36 -7.99 -18.44
C GLU A 250 1.95 -6.59 -17.97
N ALA A 251 1.13 -6.48 -16.91
CA ALA A 251 0.76 -5.21 -16.33
C ALA A 251 1.97 -4.46 -15.74
N LEU A 252 2.89 -5.16 -15.05
CA LEU A 252 4.12 -4.55 -14.54
C LEU A 252 4.98 -3.96 -15.66
N PHE A 253 5.19 -4.69 -16.77
CA PHE A 253 5.89 -4.12 -17.93
C PHE A 253 5.11 -3.00 -18.62
N ALA A 254 3.78 -3.12 -18.69
CA ALA A 254 2.93 -2.11 -19.32
C ALA A 254 2.99 -0.77 -18.56
N VAL A 255 3.03 -0.80 -17.22
CA VAL A 255 3.23 0.40 -16.37
C VAL A 255 4.54 1.07 -16.74
N ASP A 256 5.66 0.34 -16.73
CA ASP A 256 6.97 0.90 -17.08
C ASP A 256 6.98 1.53 -18.48
N ALA A 257 6.53 0.77 -19.49
CA ALA A 257 6.52 1.24 -20.86
C ALA A 257 5.61 2.47 -21.06
N TYR A 258 4.48 2.53 -20.35
CA TYR A 258 3.56 3.66 -20.41
C TYR A 258 4.15 4.91 -19.77
N VAL A 259 4.67 4.79 -18.54
CA VAL A 259 5.24 5.92 -17.80
C VAL A 259 6.43 6.51 -18.55
N ARG A 260 7.33 5.67 -19.08
CA ARG A 260 8.46 6.13 -19.90
C ARG A 260 8.05 6.82 -21.20
N ARG A 261 6.89 6.49 -21.76
CA ARG A 261 6.43 7.10 -23.01
C ARG A 261 5.74 8.44 -22.79
N GLU A 262 4.95 8.56 -21.72
CA GLU A 262 4.07 9.71 -21.51
C GLU A 262 4.60 10.74 -20.51
N PHE A 263 5.57 10.35 -19.67
CA PHE A 263 6.09 11.20 -18.60
C PHE A 263 7.61 11.44 -18.69
N GLU A 264 8.36 10.78 -19.56
CA GLU A 264 9.79 11.04 -19.84
C GLU A 264 9.99 11.68 -21.22
#